data_AF-A0A1N7SXE3-F1
#
_entry.id   AF-A0A1N7SXE3-F1
#
_cell.length_a   1.000
_cell.length_b   1.000
_cell.length_c   1.000
_cell.angle_alpha   90.00
_cell.angle_beta   90.00
_cell.angle_gamma   90.00
#
_symmetry.space_group_name_H-M   'P 1'
#
loop_
_entity.id
_entity.type
_entity.pdbx_description
1 polymer ?
#
loop_
_entity_poly.entity_id
_entity_poly.type
_entity_poly.pdbx_seq_one_letter_code
_entity_poly.pdbx_strand_id
1 'polypeptide(L)'
;MTCPLTVHRVRDLILKTAGDVVGPFGQHGRLTGTIPKKYTVIPADRYGFDRLLRFWDKLRGASFVFYRGIYTLIKADMLRQHYEFNEEAILSLYIALDASFSLVKSHLQPSGIENPSAHDAAVWLHNHFDAPFGLDAPDVTTRYFESFYEERVITMHPESRYGEFPYAPIMHDDIPHLRRSLREIFAYLLLKEHGEDFHRDIREHLAMLPNNSGL
;
A
#
# COMPACT_ATOMS: atom_id res chain seq x y z
N MET A 1 3.60 0.52 34.24
CA MET A 1 4.99 0.32 33.78
C MET A 1 5.51 1.64 33.20
N THR A 2 5.71 2.65 34.03
CA THR A 2 5.89 4.05 33.58
C THR A 2 6.93 4.80 34.42
N CYS A 3 7.85 4.10 35.07
CA CYS A 3 8.97 4.73 35.75
C CYS A 3 10.20 4.71 34.81
N PRO A 4 10.82 5.86 34.50
CA PRO A 4 12.02 5.93 33.67
C PRO A 4 13.16 5.01 34.17
N LEU A 5 13.24 4.83 35.50
CA LEU A 5 14.20 3.94 36.16
C LEU A 5 13.97 2.45 35.81
N THR A 6 12.76 2.05 35.46
CA THR A 6 12.47 0.66 35.08
C THR A 6 13.18 0.28 33.79
N VAL A 7 13.22 1.18 32.79
CA VAL A 7 13.91 0.92 31.52
C VAL A 7 15.42 0.78 31.72
N HIS A 8 16.01 1.63 32.57
CA HIS A 8 17.43 1.52 32.93
C HIS A 8 17.73 0.22 33.66
N ARG A 9 16.93 -0.17 34.66
CA ARG A 9 17.11 -1.43 35.39
C ARG A 9 16.99 -2.66 34.50
N VAL A 10 16.01 -2.67 33.59
CA VAL A 10 15.85 -3.77 32.61
C VAL A 10 17.05 -3.87 31.69
N ARG A 11 17.57 -2.73 31.20
CA ARG A 11 18.79 -2.68 30.39
C ARG A 11 19.99 -3.25 31.15
N ASP A 12 20.21 -2.82 32.39
CA ASP A 12 21.35 -3.27 33.20
C ASP A 12 21.29 -4.77 33.50
N LEU A 13 20.08 -5.29 33.78
CA LEU A 13 19.83 -6.72 33.94
C LEU A 13 20.13 -7.51 32.67
N ILE A 14 19.71 -7.02 31.50
CA ILE A 14 19.99 -7.66 30.21
C ILE A 14 21.50 -7.70 29.93
N LEU A 15 22.20 -6.57 30.13
CA LEU A 15 23.65 -6.48 29.90
C LEU A 15 24.43 -7.38 30.85
N LYS A 16 24.06 -7.42 32.14
CA LYS A 16 24.67 -8.32 33.12
C LYS A 16 24.43 -9.79 32.76
N THR A 17 23.17 -10.15 32.48
CA THR A 17 22.81 -11.52 32.11
C THR A 17 23.52 -11.96 30.84
N ALA A 18 23.71 -11.06 29.87
CA ALA A 18 24.41 -11.34 28.62
C ALA A 18 25.92 -11.56 28.82
N GLY A 19 26.55 -10.90 29.81
CA GLY A 19 27.96 -11.09 30.18
C GLY A 19 28.24 -12.41 30.90
N ASP A 20 27.24 -12.97 31.58
CA ASP A 20 27.33 -14.24 32.33
C ASP A 20 27.01 -15.48 31.46
N VAL A 21 26.74 -15.31 30.16
CA VAL A 21 26.38 -16.40 29.25
C VAL A 21 27.59 -17.25 28.89
N VAL A 22 27.60 -18.50 29.35
CA VAL A 22 28.64 -19.49 29.02
C VAL A 22 28.17 -20.36 27.85
N GLY A 23 28.35 -19.85 26.63
CA GLY A 23 28.13 -20.61 25.39
C GLY A 23 26.94 -20.15 24.53
N PRO A 24 26.88 -20.57 23.24
CA PRO A 24 25.95 -20.01 22.27
C PRO A 24 24.53 -20.61 22.34
N PHE A 25 24.28 -21.59 23.22
CA PHE A 25 23.03 -22.35 23.25
C PHE A 25 22.12 -21.94 24.42
N GLY A 26 20.79 -22.02 24.21
CA GLY A 26 19.78 -21.70 25.22
C GLY A 26 19.16 -20.30 25.10
N GLN A 27 18.13 -20.03 25.91
CA GLN A 27 17.34 -18.78 25.87
C GLN A 27 18.21 -17.53 26.11
N HIS A 28 19.24 -17.63 26.96
CA HIS A 28 20.18 -16.55 27.25
C HIS A 28 21.32 -16.45 26.22
N GLY A 29 21.64 -17.52 25.48
CA GLY A 29 22.61 -17.55 24.39
C GLY A 29 22.38 -16.46 23.34
N ARG A 30 21.09 -16.19 23.03
CA ARG A 30 20.65 -15.16 22.08
C ARG A 30 21.02 -13.72 22.49
N LEU A 31 21.29 -13.48 23.77
CA LEU A 31 21.66 -12.14 24.29
C LEU A 31 23.12 -11.79 23.96
N THR A 32 24.01 -12.75 23.76
CA THR A 32 25.41 -12.46 23.37
C THR A 32 25.48 -11.74 22.02
N GLY A 33 24.58 -12.07 21.09
CA GLY A 33 24.46 -11.42 19.78
C GLY A 33 23.91 -9.99 19.81
N THR A 34 23.43 -9.51 20.97
CA THR A 34 22.93 -8.13 21.15
C THR A 34 23.94 -7.21 21.81
N ILE A 35 24.95 -7.74 22.53
CA ILE A 35 26.01 -6.97 23.19
C ILE A 35 26.82 -6.08 22.23
N PRO A 36 27.33 -6.59 21.08
CA PRO A 36 28.14 -5.77 20.17
C PRO A 36 27.29 -4.89 19.25
N LYS A 37 25.97 -5.12 19.17
CA LYS A 37 25.09 -4.39 18.27
C LYS A 37 24.62 -3.11 18.98
N LYS A 38 25.03 -1.95 18.46
CA LYS A 38 24.34 -0.70 18.81
C LYS A 38 22.86 -0.89 18.51
N TYR A 39 21.99 -0.50 19.44
CA TYR A 39 20.57 -0.47 19.17
C TYR A 39 20.36 0.53 18.03
N THR A 40 19.97 0.03 16.86
CA THR A 40 19.55 0.90 15.76
C THR A 40 18.10 1.24 16.05
N VAL A 41 17.87 2.40 16.65
CA VAL A 41 16.52 2.98 16.60
C VAL A 41 16.17 3.17 15.14
N ILE A 42 14.95 2.80 14.75
CA ILE A 42 14.42 3.21 13.46
C ILE A 42 14.47 4.74 13.44
N PRO A 43 15.17 5.36 12.46
CA PRO A 43 15.26 6.81 12.38
C PRO A 43 13.85 7.43 12.42
N ALA A 44 13.66 8.52 13.18
CA ALA A 44 12.33 9.09 13.39
C ALA A 44 11.69 9.56 12.05
N ASP A 45 12.52 10.01 11.12
CA ASP A 45 12.18 10.34 9.73
C ASP A 45 11.58 9.16 8.96
N ARG A 46 11.98 7.91 9.27
CA ARG A 46 11.40 6.71 8.65
C ARG A 46 9.93 6.48 9.00
N TYR A 47 9.44 7.06 10.10
CA TYR A 47 8.01 7.01 10.45
C TYR A 47 7.18 8.09 9.76
N GLY A 48 7.81 9.12 9.18
CA GLY A 48 7.12 10.18 8.45
C GLY A 48 6.03 10.88 9.27
N PHE A 49 6.28 11.15 10.56
CA PHE A 49 5.27 11.69 11.49
C PHE A 49 4.60 12.97 10.99
N ASP A 50 5.32 13.85 10.29
CA ASP A 50 4.75 15.05 9.68
C ASP A 50 3.67 14.72 8.65
N ARG A 51 3.91 13.70 7.81
CA ARG A 51 2.94 13.22 6.82
C ARG A 51 1.75 12.55 7.52
N LEU A 52 1.99 11.81 8.59
CA LEU A 52 0.93 11.20 9.41
C LEU A 52 0.00 12.25 10.02
N LEU A 53 0.54 13.34 10.56
CA LEU A 53 -0.26 14.46 11.09
C LEU A 53 -1.14 15.10 10.01
N ARG A 54 -0.58 15.32 8.82
CA ARG A 54 -1.34 15.86 7.68
C ARG A 54 -2.48 14.93 7.24
N PHE A 55 -2.24 13.62 7.23
CA PHE A 55 -3.30 12.64 6.98
C PHE A 55 -4.39 12.74 8.04
N TRP A 56 -4.01 12.77 9.32
CA TRP A 56 -4.95 12.87 10.43
C TRP A 56 -5.84 14.11 10.35
N ASP A 57 -5.25 15.26 10.03
CA ASP A 57 -6.00 16.51 9.88
C ASP A 57 -6.99 16.46 8.71
N LYS A 58 -6.57 15.90 7.57
CA LYS A 58 -7.45 15.77 6.39
C LYS A 58 -8.52 14.71 6.55
N LEU A 59 -8.27 13.66 7.33
CA LEU A 59 -9.25 12.60 7.60
C LEU A 59 -10.54 13.15 8.23
N ARG A 60 -10.48 14.21 9.04
CA ARG A 60 -11.67 14.79 9.69
C ARG A 60 -12.79 15.16 8.71
N GLY A 61 -12.45 15.53 7.47
CA GLY A 61 -13.40 15.89 6.43
C GLY A 61 -13.65 14.80 5.38
N ALA A 62 -13.11 13.58 5.59
CA ALA A 62 -13.23 12.51 4.61
C ALA A 62 -14.66 11.94 4.55
N SER A 63 -15.07 11.48 3.36
CA SER A 63 -16.39 10.89 3.16
C SER A 63 -16.48 9.47 3.73
N PHE A 64 -17.70 8.96 3.95
CA PHE A 64 -17.90 7.56 4.35
C PHE A 64 -17.38 6.56 3.32
N VAL A 65 -17.40 6.91 2.02
CA VAL A 65 -16.82 6.09 0.95
C VAL A 65 -15.30 5.97 1.16
N PHE A 66 -14.63 7.06 1.51
CA PHE A 66 -13.20 7.04 1.85
C PHE A 66 -12.91 6.11 3.03
N TYR A 67 -13.65 6.26 4.13
CA TYR A 67 -13.49 5.39 5.29
C TYR A 67 -13.77 3.92 4.98
N ARG A 68 -14.79 3.63 4.16
CA ARG A 68 -15.09 2.27 3.71
C ARG A 68 -13.93 1.68 2.92
N GLY A 69 -13.36 2.45 2.00
CA GLY A 69 -12.21 2.03 1.19
C GLY A 69 -10.97 1.74 2.04
N ILE A 70 -10.61 2.63 2.98
CA ILE A 70 -9.49 2.41 3.91
C ILE A 70 -9.74 1.22 4.82
N TYR A 71 -10.95 1.09 5.37
CA TYR A 71 -11.32 -0.04 6.22
C TYR A 71 -11.13 -1.38 5.49
N THR A 72 -11.59 -1.50 4.24
CA THR A 72 -11.44 -2.75 3.50
C THR A 72 -10.02 -2.99 3.01
N LEU A 73 -9.23 -1.92 2.77
CA LEU A 73 -7.79 -2.03 2.51
C LEU A 73 -7.04 -2.61 3.72
N ILE A 74 -7.32 -2.10 4.93
CA ILE A 74 -6.74 -2.63 6.18
C ILE A 74 -7.22 -4.07 6.43
N LYS A 75 -8.50 -4.34 6.18
CA LYS A 75 -9.06 -5.69 6.32
C LYS A 75 -8.36 -6.68 5.39
N ALA A 76 -8.06 -6.30 4.15
CA ALA A 76 -7.29 -7.13 3.23
C ALA A 76 -5.88 -7.44 3.77
N ASP A 77 -5.19 -6.45 4.36
CA ASP A 77 -3.88 -6.66 4.98
C ASP A 77 -3.94 -7.63 6.17
N MET A 78 -5.04 -7.60 6.94
CA MET A 78 -5.28 -8.53 8.04
C MET A 78 -5.57 -9.95 7.55
N LEU A 79 -6.37 -10.10 6.49
CA LEU A 79 -6.72 -11.41 5.93
C LEU A 79 -5.50 -12.09 5.29
N ARG A 80 -4.64 -11.32 4.61
CA ARG A 80 -3.43 -11.84 3.95
C ARG A 80 -2.34 -12.34 4.89
N GLN A 81 -2.55 -12.30 6.21
CA GLN A 81 -1.60 -12.89 7.17
C GLN A 81 -1.57 -14.43 7.06
N HIS A 82 -2.64 -15.03 6.56
CA HIS A 82 -2.74 -16.47 6.32
C HIS A 82 -3.19 -16.71 4.88
N TYR A 83 -2.54 -17.66 4.20
CA TYR A 83 -2.74 -17.91 2.78
C TYR A 83 -4.18 -18.38 2.48
N GLU A 84 -4.79 -19.07 3.44
CA GLU A 84 -6.14 -19.62 3.38
C GLU A 84 -7.22 -18.54 3.20
N PHE A 85 -6.92 -17.29 3.56
CA PHE A 85 -7.86 -16.17 3.46
C PHE A 85 -7.55 -15.22 2.30
N ASN A 86 -6.76 -15.65 1.32
CA ASN A 86 -6.41 -14.81 0.17
C ASN A 86 -7.62 -14.43 -0.68
N GLU A 87 -8.62 -15.31 -0.79
CA GLU A 87 -9.86 -15.02 -1.51
C GLU A 87 -10.65 -13.91 -0.81
N GLU A 88 -10.83 -13.97 0.50
CA GLU A 88 -11.46 -12.91 1.27
C GLU A 88 -10.64 -11.62 1.26
N ALA A 89 -9.31 -11.73 1.18
CA ALA A 89 -8.41 -10.58 1.07
C ALA A 89 -8.62 -9.85 -0.25
N ILE A 90 -8.63 -10.55 -1.40
CA ILE A 90 -8.87 -9.91 -2.71
C ILE A 90 -10.29 -9.37 -2.82
N LEU A 91 -11.30 -10.05 -2.27
CA LEU A 91 -12.67 -9.53 -2.21
C LEU A 91 -12.75 -8.21 -1.42
N SER A 92 -11.99 -8.11 -0.33
CA SER A 92 -11.87 -6.86 0.43
C SER A 92 -11.17 -5.76 -0.38
N LEU A 93 -10.16 -6.11 -1.19
CA LEU A 93 -9.53 -5.16 -2.12
C LEU A 93 -10.47 -4.71 -3.24
N TYR A 94 -11.33 -5.57 -3.80
CA TYR A 94 -12.32 -5.16 -4.79
C TYR A 94 -13.31 -4.13 -4.23
N ILE A 95 -13.67 -4.21 -2.94
CA ILE A 95 -14.48 -3.17 -2.29
C ILE A 95 -13.69 -1.85 -2.16
N ALA A 96 -12.39 -1.94 -1.84
CA ALA A 96 -11.53 -0.76 -1.81
C ALA A 96 -11.35 -0.14 -3.21
N LEU A 97 -11.29 -0.98 -4.25
CA LEU A 97 -11.25 -0.57 -5.66
C LEU A 97 -12.51 0.21 -6.05
N ASP A 98 -13.70 -0.32 -5.76
CA ASP A 98 -14.99 0.36 -6.01
C ASP A 98 -15.05 1.73 -5.30
N ALA A 99 -14.58 1.78 -4.04
CA ALA A 99 -14.51 3.01 -3.27
C ALA A 99 -13.54 4.02 -3.91
N SER A 100 -12.35 3.57 -4.33
CA SER A 100 -11.38 4.43 -5.01
C SER A 100 -11.94 5.00 -6.31
N PHE A 101 -12.61 4.17 -7.13
CA PHE A 101 -13.20 4.61 -8.39
C PHE A 101 -14.28 5.68 -8.16
N SER A 102 -15.15 5.46 -7.17
CA SER A 102 -16.17 6.44 -6.77
C SER A 102 -15.55 7.78 -6.34
N LEU A 103 -14.46 7.74 -5.58
CA LEU A 103 -13.76 8.95 -5.14
C LEU A 103 -13.03 9.67 -6.28
N VAL A 104 -12.44 8.92 -7.22
CA VAL A 104 -11.84 9.49 -8.44
C VAL A 104 -12.91 10.19 -9.27
N LYS A 105 -14.07 9.57 -9.47
CA LYS A 105 -15.21 10.23 -10.14
C LYS A 105 -15.60 11.54 -9.44
N SER A 106 -15.79 11.50 -8.13
CA SER A 106 -16.09 12.74 -7.36
C SER A 106 -14.97 13.77 -7.43
N HIS A 107 -13.72 13.35 -7.57
CA HIS A 107 -12.58 14.25 -7.74
C HIS A 107 -12.55 14.91 -9.12
N LEU A 108 -13.03 14.22 -10.16
CA LEU A 108 -13.08 14.71 -11.54
C LEU A 108 -14.29 15.60 -11.83
N GLN A 109 -15.39 15.48 -11.07
CA GLN A 109 -16.60 16.28 -11.26
C GLN A 109 -16.36 17.81 -11.27
N PRO A 110 -15.56 18.39 -10.34
CA PRO A 110 -15.23 19.81 -10.38
C PRO A 110 -14.45 20.27 -11.63
N SER A 111 -13.82 19.34 -12.36
CA SER A 111 -13.08 19.63 -13.59
C SER A 111 -13.99 19.78 -14.82
N GLY A 112 -15.31 19.80 -14.64
CA GLY A 112 -16.28 20.03 -15.70
C GLY A 112 -16.88 18.77 -16.34
N ILE A 113 -16.57 17.58 -15.81
CA ILE A 113 -17.12 16.31 -16.29
C ILE A 113 -18.26 15.90 -15.35
N GLU A 114 -19.51 16.11 -15.78
CA GLU A 114 -20.70 15.90 -14.94
C GLU A 114 -20.85 14.44 -14.46
N ASN A 115 -20.55 13.48 -15.34
CA ASN A 115 -20.54 12.05 -15.02
C ASN A 115 -19.28 11.37 -15.57
N PRO A 116 -18.16 11.38 -14.83
CA PRO A 116 -16.91 10.79 -15.30
C PRO A 116 -17.06 9.29 -15.55
N SER A 117 -16.56 8.84 -16.70
CA SER A 117 -16.55 7.46 -17.13
C SER A 117 -15.40 6.66 -16.51
N ALA A 118 -15.41 5.34 -16.72
CA ALA A 118 -14.28 4.49 -16.33
C ALA A 118 -13.00 4.82 -17.12
N HIS A 119 -13.14 5.31 -18.36
CA HIS A 119 -12.02 5.76 -19.17
C HIS A 119 -11.45 7.08 -18.66
N ASP A 120 -12.29 8.05 -18.25
CA ASP A 120 -11.82 9.31 -17.66
C ASP A 120 -10.99 9.06 -16.38
N ALA A 121 -11.41 8.09 -15.57
CA ALA A 121 -10.64 7.66 -14.40
C ALA A 121 -9.33 6.95 -14.77
N ALA A 122 -9.28 6.20 -15.88
CA ALA A 122 -8.06 5.58 -16.39
C ALA A 122 -7.06 6.64 -16.87
N VAL A 123 -7.54 7.66 -17.60
CA VAL A 123 -6.74 8.82 -18.03
C VAL A 123 -6.22 9.59 -16.82
N TRP A 124 -7.06 9.79 -15.80
CA TRP A 124 -6.63 10.42 -14.55
C TRP A 124 -5.53 9.61 -13.85
N LEU A 125 -5.71 8.29 -13.73
CA LEU A 125 -4.73 7.40 -13.12
C LEU A 125 -3.40 7.49 -13.86
N HIS A 126 -3.45 7.40 -15.19
CA HIS A 126 -2.27 7.50 -16.03
C HIS A 126 -1.51 8.82 -15.80
N ASN A 127 -2.21 9.95 -15.89
CA ASN A 127 -1.59 11.27 -15.78
C ASN A 127 -0.87 11.49 -14.43
N HIS A 128 -1.36 10.88 -13.36
CA HIS A 128 -0.83 11.09 -12.01
C HIS A 128 0.17 10.02 -11.58
N PHE A 129 0.01 8.78 -12.03
CA PHE A 129 0.77 7.66 -11.51
C PHE A 129 1.67 6.98 -12.55
N ASP A 130 1.32 6.99 -13.83
CA ASP A 130 1.99 6.19 -14.87
C ASP A 130 2.83 7.04 -15.83
N ALA A 131 2.29 8.18 -16.27
CA ALA A 131 2.98 9.13 -17.16
C ALA A 131 4.35 9.59 -16.63
N PRO A 132 4.54 9.83 -15.30
CA PRO A 132 5.86 10.16 -14.76
C PRO A 132 6.91 9.05 -14.92
N PHE A 133 6.50 7.81 -15.16
CA PHE A 133 7.36 6.67 -15.46
C PHE A 133 7.49 6.40 -16.97
N GLY A 134 6.99 7.29 -17.82
CA GLY A 134 7.08 7.15 -19.28
C GLY A 134 6.26 5.99 -19.85
N LEU A 135 5.24 5.53 -19.13
CA LEU A 135 4.29 4.56 -19.66
C LEU A 135 3.41 5.21 -20.74
N ASP A 136 2.87 4.40 -21.63
CA ASP A 136 2.01 4.87 -22.71
C ASP A 136 0.64 5.30 -22.17
N ALA A 137 0.06 6.33 -22.81
CA ALA A 137 -1.28 6.80 -22.49
C ALA A 137 -2.32 5.72 -22.78
N PRO A 138 -3.38 5.62 -21.95
CA PRO A 138 -4.46 4.66 -22.16
C PRO A 138 -5.15 4.90 -23.50
N ASP A 139 -5.46 3.82 -24.21
CA ASP A 139 -6.28 3.89 -25.42
C ASP A 139 -7.75 4.22 -25.09
N VAL A 140 -8.54 4.52 -26.12
CA VAL A 140 -9.97 4.88 -25.96
C VAL A 140 -10.83 3.78 -25.33
N THR A 141 -10.34 2.54 -25.28
CA THR A 141 -11.05 1.39 -24.71
C THR A 141 -10.66 1.12 -23.26
N THR A 142 -9.48 1.57 -22.84
CA THR A 142 -8.87 1.27 -21.54
C THR A 142 -9.72 1.85 -20.42
N ARG A 143 -10.02 1.00 -19.42
CA ARG A 143 -10.81 1.37 -18.24
C ARG A 143 -9.98 1.30 -16.97
N TYR A 144 -10.41 2.07 -15.98
CA TYR A 144 -9.79 2.11 -14.66
C TYR A 144 -9.73 0.71 -14.02
N PHE A 145 -8.52 0.16 -13.84
CA PHE A 145 -8.27 -1.20 -13.32
C PHE A 145 -9.13 -2.28 -13.99
N GLU A 146 -9.25 -2.24 -15.32
CA GLU A 146 -10.14 -3.12 -16.09
C GLU A 146 -9.97 -4.60 -15.72
N SER A 147 -8.74 -5.13 -15.75
CA SER A 147 -8.46 -6.54 -15.43
C SER A 147 -9.01 -6.96 -14.06
N PHE A 148 -8.81 -6.15 -13.03
CA PHE A 148 -9.31 -6.44 -11.68
C PHE A 148 -10.85 -6.41 -11.60
N TYR A 149 -11.52 -5.58 -12.41
CA TYR A 149 -12.98 -5.62 -12.49
C TYR A 149 -13.49 -6.90 -13.17
N GLU A 150 -12.79 -7.39 -14.19
CA GLU A 150 -13.13 -8.65 -14.85
C GLU A 150 -12.89 -9.85 -13.93
N GLU A 151 -11.72 -9.91 -13.28
CA GLU A 151 -11.35 -10.93 -12.30
C GLU A 151 -12.33 -10.98 -11.12
N ARG A 152 -12.81 -9.83 -10.65
CA ARG A 152 -13.87 -9.76 -9.64
C ARG A 152 -15.14 -10.47 -10.09
N VAL A 153 -15.57 -10.23 -11.33
CA VAL A 153 -16.77 -10.89 -11.88
C VAL A 153 -16.55 -12.40 -11.91
N ILE A 154 -15.40 -12.86 -12.37
CA ILE A 154 -15.07 -14.29 -12.43
C ILE A 154 -15.04 -14.91 -11.02
N THR A 155 -14.43 -14.21 -10.06
CA THR A 155 -14.31 -14.66 -8.66
C THR A 155 -15.69 -14.85 -8.01
N MET A 156 -16.64 -13.96 -8.30
CA MET A 156 -17.96 -13.97 -7.66
C MET A 156 -19.00 -14.81 -8.42
N HIS A 157 -18.78 -15.08 -9.71
CA HIS A 157 -19.72 -15.75 -10.60
C HIS A 157 -19.07 -16.99 -11.22
N PRO A 158 -19.33 -18.19 -10.66
CA PRO A 158 -18.76 -19.46 -11.15
C PRO A 158 -19.08 -19.74 -12.62
N GLU A 159 -20.26 -19.31 -13.07
CA GLU A 159 -20.64 -19.27 -14.48
C GLU A 159 -20.61 -17.81 -14.92
N SER A 160 -19.56 -17.42 -15.64
CA SER A 160 -19.40 -16.06 -16.16
C SER A 160 -19.13 -16.08 -17.67
N ARG A 161 -19.35 -14.94 -18.32
CA ARG A 161 -19.01 -14.76 -19.75
C ARG A 161 -17.52 -14.94 -20.07
N TYR A 162 -16.67 -14.93 -19.03
CA TYR A 162 -15.23 -15.05 -19.14
C TYR A 162 -14.73 -16.49 -18.95
N GLY A 163 -15.63 -17.43 -18.62
CA GLY A 163 -15.33 -18.83 -18.43
C GLY A 163 -15.83 -19.38 -17.09
N GLU A 164 -15.69 -20.69 -16.96
CA GLU A 164 -15.96 -21.46 -15.74
C GLU A 164 -14.64 -21.80 -15.05
N PHE A 165 -14.55 -21.49 -13.76
CA PHE A 165 -13.36 -21.77 -12.96
C PHE A 165 -13.74 -22.55 -11.70
N PRO A 166 -13.03 -23.64 -11.36
CA PRO A 166 -13.32 -24.44 -10.18
C PRO A 166 -12.91 -23.75 -8.86
N TYR A 167 -12.10 -22.69 -8.94
CA TYR A 167 -11.66 -21.83 -7.85
C TYR A 167 -11.48 -20.41 -8.36
N ALA A 168 -11.51 -19.41 -7.47
CA ALA A 168 -11.23 -18.02 -7.83
C ALA A 168 -9.85 -17.92 -8.49
N PRO A 169 -9.73 -17.41 -9.74
CA PRO A 169 -8.46 -17.37 -10.46
C PRO A 169 -7.60 -16.19 -9.99
N ILE A 170 -7.18 -16.24 -8.73
CA ILE A 170 -6.37 -15.19 -8.08
C ILE A 170 -4.91 -15.51 -8.32
N MET A 171 -4.20 -14.61 -8.97
CA MET A 171 -2.75 -14.68 -9.10
C MET A 171 -2.07 -14.17 -7.83
N HIS A 172 -0.89 -14.71 -7.53
CA HIS A 172 -0.17 -14.39 -6.30
C HIS A 172 0.22 -12.89 -6.21
N ASP A 173 0.39 -12.23 -7.36
CA ASP A 173 0.78 -10.83 -7.49
C ASP A 173 -0.41 -9.84 -7.49
N ASP A 174 -1.65 -10.30 -7.68
CA ASP A 174 -2.85 -9.45 -7.71
C ASP A 174 -3.03 -8.67 -6.41
N ILE A 175 -2.96 -9.38 -5.28
CA ILE A 175 -3.12 -8.77 -3.96
C ILE A 175 -2.04 -7.72 -3.68
N PRO A 176 -0.72 -8.01 -3.76
CA PRO A 176 0.31 -6.99 -3.54
C PRO A 176 0.25 -5.84 -4.54
N HIS A 177 -0.05 -6.11 -5.82
CA HIS A 177 -0.15 -5.07 -6.85
C HIS A 177 -1.31 -4.12 -6.56
N LEU A 178 -2.54 -4.63 -6.47
CA LEU A 178 -3.73 -3.82 -6.25
C LEU A 178 -3.65 -3.07 -4.90
N ARG A 179 -3.16 -3.72 -3.84
CA ARG A 179 -2.96 -3.08 -2.54
C ARG A 179 -1.93 -1.94 -2.60
N ARG A 180 -0.84 -2.08 -3.34
CA ARG A 180 0.14 -0.99 -3.50
C ARG A 180 -0.51 0.20 -4.21
N SER A 181 -1.17 -0.04 -5.33
CA SER A 181 -1.79 1.00 -6.14
C SER A 181 -2.90 1.74 -5.39
N LEU A 182 -3.83 1.00 -4.75
CA LEU A 182 -4.92 1.61 -3.99
C LEU A 182 -4.42 2.47 -2.82
N ARG A 183 -3.36 2.04 -2.12
CA ARG A 183 -2.76 2.85 -1.04
C ARG A 183 -2.32 4.23 -1.54
N GLU A 184 -1.60 4.27 -2.67
CA GLU A 184 -1.12 5.53 -3.23
C GLU A 184 -2.28 6.41 -3.73
N ILE A 185 -3.29 5.79 -4.34
CA ILE A 185 -4.49 6.51 -4.81
C ILE A 185 -5.26 7.12 -3.65
N PHE A 186 -5.53 6.38 -2.57
CA PHE A 186 -6.20 6.95 -1.38
C PHE A 186 -5.37 8.05 -0.74
N ALA A 187 -4.05 7.87 -0.64
CA ALA A 187 -3.15 8.89 -0.10
C ALA A 187 -3.21 10.19 -0.93
N TYR A 188 -3.13 10.07 -2.25
CA TYR A 188 -3.23 11.20 -3.17
C TYR A 188 -4.61 11.85 -3.10
N LEU A 189 -5.70 11.07 -3.10
CA LEU A 189 -7.06 11.63 -3.04
C LEU A 189 -7.30 12.44 -1.77
N LEU A 190 -6.66 12.07 -0.65
CA LEU A 190 -6.79 12.73 0.65
C LEU A 190 -5.91 13.98 0.77
N LEU A 191 -4.64 13.92 0.32
CA LEU A 191 -3.69 15.02 0.45
C LEU A 191 -3.59 15.93 -0.78
N LYS A 192 -4.03 15.44 -1.95
CA LYS A 192 -3.89 16.06 -3.28
C LYS A 192 -2.45 16.22 -3.76
N GLU A 193 -1.56 15.37 -3.27
CA GLU A 193 -0.15 15.34 -3.65
C GLU A 193 0.44 13.94 -3.47
N HIS A 194 1.54 13.67 -4.15
CA HIS A 194 2.33 12.45 -3.96
C HIS A 194 3.28 12.60 -2.78
N GLY A 195 3.66 11.47 -2.18
CA GLY A 195 4.69 11.46 -1.12
C GLY A 195 6.11 11.46 -1.68
N GLU A 196 7.09 11.72 -0.81
CA GLU A 196 8.51 11.62 -1.16
C GLU A 196 8.93 10.26 -1.71
N ASP A 197 8.27 9.18 -1.26
CA ASP A 197 8.52 7.84 -1.77
C ASP A 197 8.23 7.74 -3.28
N PHE A 198 7.14 8.33 -3.75
CA PHE A 198 6.79 8.35 -5.17
C PHE A 198 7.79 9.17 -5.98
N HIS A 199 8.17 10.35 -5.49
CA HIS A 199 9.18 11.17 -6.15
C HIS A 199 10.56 10.50 -6.18
N ARG A 200 10.90 9.73 -5.14
CA ARG A 200 12.11 8.93 -5.12
C ARG A 200 12.04 7.79 -6.15
N ASP A 201 10.93 7.06 -6.21
CA ASP A 201 10.72 5.98 -7.18
C ASP A 201 10.84 6.50 -8.62
N ILE A 202 10.31 7.69 -8.93
CA ILE A 202 10.48 8.34 -10.24
C ILE A 202 11.96 8.65 -10.51
N ARG A 203 12.67 9.27 -9.56
CA ARG A 203 14.11 9.59 -9.75
C ARG A 203 14.94 8.34 -10.00
N GLU A 204 14.67 7.27 -9.26
CA GLU A 204 15.33 5.98 -9.44
C GLU A 204 15.04 5.39 -10.82
N HIS A 205 13.77 5.41 -11.25
CA HIS A 205 13.37 4.96 -12.59
C HIS A 205 14.07 5.76 -13.70
N LEU A 206 14.05 7.09 -13.62
CA LEU A 206 14.71 7.95 -14.60
C LEU A 206 16.23 7.77 -14.63
N ALA A 207 16.85 7.45 -13.49
CA ALA A 207 18.28 7.15 -13.42
C ALA A 207 18.65 5.78 -14.05
N MET A 208 17.68 4.86 -14.17
CA MET A 208 17.87 3.57 -14.83
C MET A 208 17.65 3.63 -16.34
N LEU A 209 17.02 4.70 -16.85
CA LEU A 209 16.89 4.90 -18.30
C LEU A 209 18.28 5.18 -18.88
N PRO A 210 18.69 4.47 -19.95
CA PRO A 210 19.96 4.76 -20.61
C PRO A 210 19.95 6.22 -21.10
N ASN A 211 21.04 6.95 -20.85
CA ASN A 211 21.27 8.26 -21.45
C ASN A 211 21.26 8.12 -22.98
N ASN A 212 20.11 8.30 -23.62
CA ASN A 212 20.05 8.59 -25.05
C ASN A 212 20.48 10.05 -25.27
N SER A 213 21.75 10.31 -25.00
CA SER A 213 22.49 11.42 -25.58
C SER A 213 23.12 10.91 -26.87
N GLY A 214 22.42 11.07 -27.99
CA GLY A 214 22.94 10.74 -29.31
C GLY A 214 21.89 10.79 -30.43
N LEU A 215 21.90 11.93 -31.15
CA LEU A 215 21.25 12.26 -32.44
C LEU A 215 19.83 12.84 -32.38
#